data_AF-A0A2G0Q625-F1
#
_entry.id   AF-A0A2G0Q625-F1
#
_cell.length_a   1.000
_cell.length_b   1.000
_cell.length_c   1.000
_cell.angle_alpha   90.00
_cell.angle_beta   90.00
_cell.angle_gamma   90.00
#
_symmetry.space_group_name_H-M   'P 1'
#
loop_
_entity.id
_entity.type
_entity.pdbx_description
1 polymer ?
#
loop_
_entity_poly.entity_id
_entity_poly.type
_entity_poly.pdbx_seq_one_letter_code
_entity_poly.pdbx_strand_id
1 'polypeptide(L)'
;MRVTPEVQNVLDSLYEQQVSLIKSIPEQYLTQVQTLVQQSVVNGRDVGFLKEALKKLYGVTESRAKTIARDQNAKATNAIARERCKSSGITEGIWIHRAGGSKSYRDSHIKMNGQRFNLSEGCYDPHVQRHIHAGELINCKCDFRPVIPQIGSG
;
A
#
# COMPACT_ATOMS: atom_id res chain seq x y z
N MET A 1 11.08 11.48 5.46
CA MET A 1 11.50 10.16 4.94
C MET A 1 12.60 10.36 3.90
N ARG A 2 13.66 9.55 3.86
CA ARG A 2 14.65 9.62 2.76
C ARG A 2 14.08 8.92 1.52
N VAL A 3 14.03 9.63 0.40
CA VAL A 3 13.65 9.07 -0.91
C VAL A 3 14.93 8.60 -1.60
N THR A 4 15.03 7.29 -1.83
CA THR A 4 16.11 6.66 -2.62
C THR A 4 15.57 6.31 -4.01
N PRO A 5 16.43 6.01 -5.01
CA PRO A 5 15.96 5.59 -6.33
C PRO A 5 15.00 4.40 -6.29
N GLU A 6 15.24 3.43 -5.41
CA GLU A 6 14.38 2.26 -5.21
C GLU A 6 13.01 2.67 -4.67
N VAL A 7 12.98 3.61 -3.72
CA VAL A 7 11.72 4.15 -3.19
C VAL A 7 10.97 4.95 -4.24
N GLN A 8 11.68 5.71 -5.08
CA GLN A 8 11.07 6.45 -6.20
C GLN A 8 10.43 5.47 -7.19
N ASN A 9 11.14 4.43 -7.61
CA ASN A 9 10.60 3.39 -8.50
C ASN A 9 9.35 2.72 -7.94
N VAL A 10 9.32 2.46 -6.63
CA VAL A 10 8.13 1.93 -5.94
C VAL A 10 6.97 2.91 -6.04
N LEU A 11 7.20 4.19 -5.73
CA LEU A 11 6.18 5.23 -5.78
C LEU A 11 5.63 5.42 -7.21
N ASP A 12 6.47 5.26 -8.22
CA ASP A 12 6.09 5.36 -9.62
C ASP A 12 5.26 4.15 -10.07
N SER A 13 5.61 2.94 -9.61
CA SER A 13 4.87 1.70 -9.90
C SER A 13 3.43 1.68 -9.38
N LEU A 14 3.10 2.55 -8.41
CA LEU A 14 1.74 2.65 -7.87
C LEU A 14 0.78 3.38 -8.82
N TYR A 15 1.26 4.01 -9.88
CA TYR A 15 0.44 4.75 -10.85
C TYR A 15 -0.67 3.88 -11.45
N GLU A 16 -0.31 2.71 -11.99
CA GLU A 16 -1.27 1.81 -12.64
C GLU A 16 -2.38 1.37 -11.67
N GLN A 17 -2.03 1.15 -10.41
CA GLN A 17 -3.01 0.85 -9.38
C GLN A 17 -3.94 2.04 -9.13
N GLN A 18 -3.43 3.27 -9.12
CA GLN A 18 -4.24 4.48 -8.96
C GLN A 18 -5.23 4.64 -10.12
N VAL A 19 -4.78 4.46 -11.38
CA VAL A 19 -5.63 4.45 -12.58
C VAL A 19 -6.74 3.42 -12.49
N SER A 20 -6.43 2.23 -11.98
CA SER A 20 -7.44 1.18 -11.80
C SER A 20 -8.45 1.49 -10.69
N LEU A 21 -8.07 2.15 -9.59
CA LEU A 21 -8.91 2.29 -8.38
C LEU A 21 -9.64 3.64 -8.27
N ILE A 22 -9.03 4.73 -8.74
CA ILE A 22 -9.55 6.09 -8.57
C ILE A 22 -10.45 6.45 -9.76
N LYS A 23 -11.67 5.91 -9.74
CA LYS A 23 -12.68 6.16 -10.80
C LYS A 23 -13.43 7.49 -10.66
N SER A 24 -13.27 8.18 -9.54
CA SER A 24 -13.97 9.43 -9.24
C SER A 24 -13.22 10.68 -9.73
N ILE A 25 -12.05 10.51 -10.33
CA ILE A 25 -11.23 11.59 -10.87
C ILE A 25 -10.90 11.21 -12.33
N PRO A 26 -11.07 12.11 -13.30
CA PRO A 26 -10.71 11.84 -14.69
C PRO A 26 -9.24 11.46 -14.84
N GLU A 27 -8.98 10.49 -15.73
CA GLU A 27 -7.65 9.88 -15.92
C GLU A 27 -6.55 10.91 -16.21
N GLN A 28 -6.86 11.95 -17.00
CA GLN A 28 -5.93 13.04 -17.32
C GLN A 28 -5.35 13.77 -16.09
N TYR A 29 -5.98 13.66 -14.92
CA TYR A 29 -5.51 14.27 -13.68
C TYR A 29 -4.75 13.29 -12.77
N LEU A 30 -4.69 12.00 -13.12
CA LEU A 30 -4.12 11.00 -12.21
C LEU A 30 -2.61 11.12 -12.02
N THR A 31 -1.89 11.71 -12.98
CA THR A 31 -0.47 12.05 -12.79
C THR A 31 -0.30 13.08 -11.68
N GLN A 32 -1.19 14.07 -11.59
CA GLN A 32 -1.17 15.05 -10.50
C GLN A 32 -1.58 14.41 -9.16
N VAL A 33 -2.57 13.51 -9.19
CA VAL A 33 -2.96 12.73 -8.01
C VAL A 33 -1.78 11.90 -7.50
N GLN A 34 -1.00 11.27 -8.38
CA GLN A 34 0.19 10.53 -8.01
C GLN A 34 1.20 11.43 -7.29
N THR A 35 1.48 12.62 -7.82
CA THR A 35 2.36 13.60 -7.17
C THR A 35 1.86 13.96 -5.76
N LEU A 36 0.56 14.19 -5.59
CA LEU A 36 -0.03 14.48 -4.27
C LEU A 36 0.11 13.30 -3.30
N VAL A 37 -0.05 12.07 -3.79
CA VAL A 37 0.16 10.85 -3.01
C VAL A 37 1.62 10.75 -2.57
N GLN A 38 2.57 10.94 -3.50
CA GLN A 38 4.00 10.91 -3.19
C GLN A 38 4.36 11.97 -2.13
N GLN A 39 3.89 13.20 -2.29
CA GLN A 39 4.06 14.28 -1.30
C GLN A 39 3.51 13.90 0.08
N SER A 40 2.29 13.37 0.13
CA SER A 40 1.64 12.93 1.37
C SER A 40 2.45 11.87 2.11
N VAL A 41 3.01 10.89 1.37
CA VAL A 41 3.82 9.80 1.93
C VAL A 41 5.17 10.31 2.43
N VAL A 42 5.84 11.17 1.65
CA VAL A 42 7.12 11.82 2.03
C VAL A 42 6.96 12.66 3.30
N ASN A 43 5.82 13.33 3.43
CA ASN A 43 5.44 14.15 4.59
C ASN A 43 4.92 13.33 5.79
N GLY A 44 5.24 12.03 5.86
CA GLY A 44 4.92 11.21 7.04
C GLY A 44 3.50 10.66 7.04
N ARG A 45 2.96 10.35 5.86
CA ARG A 45 1.59 9.84 5.66
C ARG A 45 0.53 10.89 6.03
N ASP A 46 0.71 12.11 5.53
CA ASP A 46 -0.23 13.20 5.77
C ASP A 46 -1.54 13.00 4.99
N VAL A 47 -2.42 12.17 5.56
CA VAL A 47 -3.75 11.87 5.04
C VAL A 47 -4.63 13.12 5.00
N GLY A 48 -4.41 14.08 5.92
CA GLY A 48 -5.17 15.32 6.00
C GLY A 48 -4.91 16.18 4.78
N PHE A 49 -3.64 16.43 4.47
CA PHE A 49 -3.19 17.13 3.28
C PHE A 49 -3.78 16.51 2.00
N LEU A 50 -3.59 15.21 1.80
CA LEU A 50 -4.04 14.55 0.57
C LEU A 50 -5.57 14.61 0.43
N LYS A 51 -6.30 14.39 1.52
CA LYS A 51 -7.77 14.51 1.54
C LYS A 51 -8.20 15.91 1.09
N GLU A 52 -7.63 16.95 1.68
CA GLU A 52 -8.02 18.34 1.36
C GLU A 52 -7.59 18.75 -0.06
N ALA A 53 -6.42 18.32 -0.53
CA ALA A 53 -5.98 18.54 -1.90
C ALA A 53 -6.94 17.91 -2.92
N LEU A 54 -7.32 16.64 -2.70
CA LEU A 54 -8.26 15.94 -3.58
C LEU A 54 -9.63 16.65 -3.62
N LYS A 55 -10.16 17.05 -2.46
CA LYS A 55 -11.43 17.80 -2.38
C LYS A 55 -11.36 19.11 -3.17
N LYS A 56 -10.33 19.92 -2.93
CA LYS A 56 -10.20 21.27 -3.49
C LYS A 56 -9.98 21.25 -5.00
N LEU A 57 -9.14 20.34 -5.50
CA LEU A 57 -8.73 20.32 -6.90
C LEU A 57 -9.72 19.58 -7.80
N TYR A 58 -10.38 18.53 -7.28
CA TYR A 58 -11.17 17.62 -8.10
C TYR A 58 -12.63 17.48 -7.67
N GLY A 59 -13.07 18.25 -6.65
CA GLY A 59 -14.46 18.26 -6.21
C GLY A 59 -14.98 16.94 -5.65
N VAL A 60 -14.09 16.00 -5.31
CA VAL A 60 -14.50 14.72 -4.72
C VAL A 60 -15.13 14.94 -3.35
N THR A 61 -16.15 14.14 -3.03
CA THR A 61 -16.81 14.22 -1.72
C THR A 61 -15.82 13.92 -0.59
N GLU A 62 -16.09 14.44 0.61
CA GLU A 62 -15.20 14.25 1.75
C GLU A 62 -14.98 12.77 2.10
N SER A 63 -16.04 11.97 2.04
CA SER A 63 -15.97 10.53 2.30
C SER A 63 -15.08 9.82 1.27
N ARG A 64 -15.18 10.21 0.00
CA ARG A 64 -14.38 9.64 -1.09
C ARG A 64 -12.92 10.06 -0.98
N ALA A 65 -12.66 11.35 -0.79
CA ALA A 65 -11.30 11.89 -0.59
C ALA A 65 -10.60 11.22 0.60
N LYS A 66 -11.31 11.03 1.72
CA LYS A 66 -10.80 10.36 2.92
C LYS A 66 -10.46 8.89 2.66
N THR A 67 -11.28 8.21 1.84
CA THR A 67 -11.04 6.82 1.44
C THR A 67 -9.79 6.72 0.57
N ILE A 68 -9.71 7.51 -0.50
CA ILE A 68 -8.56 7.55 -1.40
C ILE A 68 -7.29 7.88 -0.61
N ALA A 69 -7.31 8.94 0.20
CA ALA A 69 -6.13 9.39 0.92
C ALA A 69 -5.56 8.33 1.87
N ARG A 70 -6.42 7.59 2.58
CA ARG A 70 -5.97 6.52 3.49
C ARG A 70 -5.47 5.30 2.76
N ASP A 71 -6.20 4.88 1.74
CA ASP A 71 -5.88 3.71 0.93
C ASP A 71 -4.52 3.88 0.25
N GLN A 72 -4.32 5.00 -0.44
CA GLN A 72 -3.08 5.28 -1.17
C GLN A 72 -1.87 5.46 -0.23
N ASN A 73 -2.05 6.11 0.93
CA ASN A 73 -0.99 6.21 1.93
C ASN A 73 -0.60 4.84 2.50
N ALA A 74 -1.58 3.98 2.80
CA ALA A 74 -1.31 2.64 3.32
C ALA A 74 -0.56 1.79 2.28
N LYS A 75 -1.04 1.78 1.03
CA LYS A 75 -0.39 1.07 -0.09
C LYS A 75 1.06 1.50 -0.29
N ALA A 76 1.29 2.81 -0.38
CA ALA A 76 2.64 3.34 -0.58
C ALA A 76 3.57 3.00 0.59
N THR A 77 3.07 3.11 1.83
CA THR A 77 3.86 2.77 3.02
C THR A 77 4.27 1.30 3.01
N ASN A 78 3.33 0.39 2.73
CA ASN A 78 3.61 -1.04 2.70
C ASN A 78 4.56 -1.41 1.55
N ALA A 79 4.38 -0.80 0.37
CA ALA A 79 5.24 -1.04 -0.78
C ALA A 79 6.69 -0.57 -0.51
N ILE A 80 6.85 0.60 0.11
CA ILE A 80 8.17 1.12 0.51
C ILE A 80 8.81 0.23 1.57
N ALA A 81 8.06 -0.18 2.59
CA ALA A 81 8.56 -1.07 3.63
C ALA A 81 9.05 -2.40 3.05
N ARG A 82 8.28 -2.97 2.11
CA ARG A 82 8.63 -4.20 1.40
C ARG A 82 9.90 -4.03 0.59
N GLU A 83 10.03 -2.94 -0.17
CA GLU A 83 11.23 -2.70 -0.96
C GLU A 83 12.47 -2.54 -0.07
N ARG A 84 12.37 -1.81 1.04
CA ARG A 84 13.47 -1.70 2.00
C ARG A 84 13.89 -3.05 2.58
N CYS A 85 12.93 -3.93 2.88
CA CYS A 85 13.23 -5.29 3.32
C CYS A 85 14.01 -6.04 2.24
N LYS A 86 13.55 -6.00 0.98
CA LYS A 86 14.24 -6.61 -0.16
C LYS A 86 15.64 -6.06 -0.35
N SER A 87 15.82 -4.74 -0.31
CA SER A 87 17.13 -4.09 -0.43
C SER A 87 18.07 -4.47 0.73
N SER A 88 17.54 -4.92 1.86
CA SER A 88 18.31 -5.41 3.01
C SER A 88 18.57 -6.94 2.98
N GLY A 89 18.21 -7.62 1.88
CA GLY A 89 18.39 -9.06 1.73
C GLY A 89 17.28 -9.92 2.35
N ILE A 90 16.21 -9.30 2.87
CA ILE A 90 15.06 -10.04 3.41
C ILE A 90 14.16 -10.46 2.24
N THR A 91 13.93 -11.76 2.10
CA THR A 91 13.16 -12.35 1.01
C THR A 91 11.76 -12.80 1.42
N GLU A 92 11.53 -13.02 2.71
CA GLU A 92 10.27 -13.58 3.22
C GLU A 92 9.57 -12.66 4.21
N GLY A 93 8.24 -12.71 4.20
CA GLY A 93 7.37 -12.04 5.15
C GLY A 93 6.30 -12.98 5.68
N ILE A 94 5.73 -12.62 6.82
CA ILE A 94 4.53 -13.24 7.37
C ILE A 94 3.38 -12.26 7.17
N TRP A 95 2.27 -12.73 6.59
CA TRP A 95 1.09 -11.90 6.38
C TRP A 95 0.42 -11.60 7.72
N ILE A 96 0.15 -10.33 8.00
CA ILE A 96 -0.48 -9.88 9.24
C ILE A 96 -1.82 -9.23 8.90
N HIS A 97 -2.90 -9.91 9.26
CA HIS A 97 -4.23 -9.34 9.17
C HIS A 97 -4.41 -8.24 10.22
N ARG A 98 -4.87 -7.06 9.78
CA ARG A 98 -5.20 -5.95 10.68
C ARG A 98 -6.68 -5.64 10.59
N ALA A 99 -7.38 -5.89 11.69
CA ALA A 99 -8.77 -5.50 11.84
C ALA A 99 -8.94 -3.96 11.72
N GLY A 100 -8.04 -3.19 12.34
CA GLY A 100 -8.01 -1.72 12.21
C GLY A 100 -9.36 -1.03 12.43
N GLY A 101 -10.22 -1.58 13.32
CA GLY A 101 -11.55 -1.07 13.65
C GLY A 101 -12.60 -1.09 12.52
N SER A 102 -12.34 -1.77 11.39
CA SER A 102 -13.37 -2.01 10.37
C SER A 102 -14.39 -3.06 10.87
N LYS A 103 -15.55 -3.17 10.23
CA LYS A 103 -16.41 -4.36 10.36
C LYS A 103 -16.43 -5.21 9.09
N SER A 104 -15.79 -4.74 8.02
CA SER A 104 -15.67 -5.45 6.76
C SER A 104 -14.23 -5.90 6.52
N TYR A 105 -14.07 -7.19 6.27
CA TYR A 105 -12.82 -7.88 5.96
C TYR A 105 -13.04 -8.89 4.86
N ARG A 106 -11.96 -9.27 4.17
CA ARG A 106 -11.97 -10.41 3.26
C ARG A 106 -11.62 -11.64 4.07
N ASP A 107 -12.48 -12.66 4.05
CA ASP A 107 -12.24 -13.90 4.80
C ASP A 107 -10.94 -14.58 4.36
N SER A 108 -10.56 -14.46 3.08
CA SER A 108 -9.27 -14.93 2.58
C SER A 108 -8.11 -14.29 3.34
N HIS A 109 -8.16 -12.98 3.61
CA HIS A 109 -7.08 -12.24 4.30
C HIS A 109 -6.99 -12.61 5.78
N ILE A 110 -8.10 -13.02 6.40
CA ILE A 110 -8.11 -13.57 7.76
C ILE A 110 -7.40 -14.93 7.76
N LYS A 111 -7.71 -15.79 6.79
CA LYS A 111 -7.09 -17.12 6.64
C LYS A 111 -5.61 -17.04 6.29
N MET A 112 -5.19 -16.03 5.53
CA MET A 112 -3.79 -15.77 5.20
C MET A 112 -3.00 -15.26 6.43
N ASN A 113 -3.64 -14.85 7.52
CA ASN A 113 -2.93 -14.36 8.70
C ASN A 113 -1.97 -15.41 9.27
N GLY A 114 -0.71 -15.03 9.43
CA GLY A 114 0.36 -15.94 9.86
C GLY A 114 1.02 -16.73 8.72
N GLN A 115 0.50 -16.66 7.50
CA GLN A 115 1.08 -17.35 6.35
C GLN A 115 2.39 -16.67 5.92
N ARG A 116 3.43 -17.50 5.70
CA ARG A 116 4.71 -17.05 5.13
C ARG A 116 4.59 -16.92 3.62
N PHE A 117 5.21 -15.89 3.06
CA PHE A 117 5.22 -15.62 1.63
C PHE A 117 6.51 -14.92 1.19
N ASN A 118 6.85 -15.04 -0.09
CA ASN A 118 7.99 -14.35 -0.70
C ASN A 118 7.64 -12.86 -0.93
N LEU A 119 8.48 -11.93 -0.46
CA LEU A 119 8.23 -10.50 -0.58
C LEU A 119 8.20 -10.00 -2.03
N SER A 120 8.86 -10.68 -2.97
CA SER A 120 8.83 -10.34 -4.40
C SER A 120 7.58 -10.87 -5.10
N GLU A 121 7.06 -12.03 -4.70
CA GLU A 121 5.91 -12.67 -5.37
C GLU A 121 4.56 -12.29 -4.74
N GLY A 122 4.54 -12.11 -3.42
CA GLY A 122 3.31 -11.92 -2.65
C GLY A 122 2.71 -13.24 -2.15
N CYS A 123 1.52 -13.15 -1.55
CA CYS A 123 0.79 -14.28 -1.02
C CYS A 123 -0.43 -14.56 -1.91
N TYR A 124 -0.70 -15.83 -2.22
CA TYR A 124 -1.85 -16.20 -3.04
C TYR A 124 -3.15 -15.91 -2.30
N ASP A 125 -4.00 -15.04 -2.86
CA ASP A 125 -5.32 -14.74 -2.32
C ASP A 125 -6.38 -15.51 -3.13
N PRO A 126 -7.05 -16.52 -2.54
CA PRO A 126 -8.06 -17.31 -3.24
C PRO A 126 -9.30 -16.52 -3.65
N HIS A 127 -9.56 -15.35 -3.04
CA HIS A 127 -10.71 -14.52 -3.41
C HIS A 127 -10.51 -13.81 -4.75
N VAL A 128 -9.29 -13.35 -5.03
CA VAL A 128 -8.93 -12.68 -6.29
C VAL A 128 -8.15 -13.58 -7.25
N GLN A 129 -7.91 -14.83 -6.85
CA GLN A 129 -7.23 -15.88 -7.61
C GLN A 129 -5.86 -15.49 -8.18
N ARG A 130 -5.10 -14.68 -7.42
CA ARG A 130 -3.74 -14.28 -7.80
C ARG A 130 -2.89 -13.98 -6.57
N HIS A 131 -1.58 -13.90 -6.76
CA HIS A 131 -0.68 -13.39 -5.73
C HIS A 131 -0.89 -11.89 -5.54
N ILE A 132 -0.98 -11.49 -4.28
CA ILE A 132 -1.11 -10.10 -3.85
C ILE A 132 -0.15 -9.82 -2.71
N HIS A 133 0.22 -8.55 -2.55
CA HIS A 133 0.93 -8.09 -1.38
C HIS A 133 -0.03 -7.59 -0.29
N ALA A 134 0.44 -7.57 0.96
CA ALA A 134 -0.31 -7.03 2.08
C ALA A 134 -0.63 -5.53 1.87
N GLY A 135 -1.91 -5.17 1.99
CA GLY A 135 -2.39 -3.80 1.75
C GLY A 135 -2.56 -3.45 0.26
N GLU A 136 -2.38 -4.39 -0.67
CA GLU A 136 -2.51 -4.13 -2.10
C GLU A 136 -3.96 -3.94 -2.54
N LEU A 137 -4.93 -4.62 -1.94
CA LEU A 137 -6.33 -4.46 -2.34
C LEU A 137 -6.95 -3.19 -1.74
N ILE A 138 -7.94 -2.62 -2.43
CA ILE A 138 -8.65 -1.44 -1.94
C ILE A 138 -9.20 -1.66 -0.52
N ASN A 139 -8.99 -0.66 0.35
CA ASN A 139 -9.36 -0.67 1.76
C ASN A 139 -8.75 -1.83 2.57
N CYS A 140 -7.72 -2.51 2.06
CA CYS A 140 -6.99 -3.53 2.80
C CYS A 140 -6.07 -2.84 3.82
N LYS A 141 -6.17 -3.26 5.07
CA LYS A 141 -5.32 -2.77 6.17
C LYS A 141 -4.24 -3.77 6.57
N CYS A 142 -4.20 -4.93 5.91
CA CYS A 142 -3.20 -5.95 6.19
C CYS A 142 -1.80 -5.40 5.97
N ASP A 143 -0.87 -5.92 6.75
CA ASP A 143 0.54 -5.58 6.71
C ASP A 143 1.35 -6.88 6.65
N PHE A 144 2.67 -6.77 6.64
CA PHE A 144 3.55 -7.91 6.74
C PHE A 144 4.58 -7.72 7.84
N ARG A 145 5.01 -8.84 8.43
CA ARG A 145 6.16 -8.86 9.34
C ARG A 145 7.33 -9.51 8.59
N PRO A 146 8.46 -8.81 8.39
CA PRO A 146 9.61 -9.40 7.74
C PRO A 146 10.14 -10.59 8.56
N VAL A 147 10.53 -11.66 7.88
CA VAL A 147 11.25 -12.78 8.49
C VAL A 147 12.73 -12.43 8.47
N ILE A 148 13.29 -12.10 9.63
CA ILE A 148 14.72 -11.84 9.74
C ILE A 148 15.45 -13.19 9.74
N PRO A 149 16.35 -13.45 8.77
CA PRO A 149 17.19 -14.65 8.82
C PRO A 149 18.03 -14.61 10.09
N GLN A 150 18.09 -15.73 10.83
CA GLN A 150 19.01 -15.81 11.97
C GLN A 150 20.44 -15.67 11.41
N ILE A 151 21.15 -14.64 11.85
CA ILE A 151 22.59 -14.54 11.63
C ILE A 151 23.18 -15.70 12.43
N GLY A 152 23.63 -16.74 11.75
CA GLY A 152 24.26 -17.89 12.39
C GLY A 152 25.43 -17.41 13.24
N SER A 153 25.39 -17.76 14.52
CA SER A 153 26.57 -17.85 15.38
C SER A 153 27.47 -18.91 14.78
N GLY A 154 28.38 -18.49 13.91
CA GLY A 154 29.51 -19.27 13.39
C GLY A 154 30.79 -18.77 14.02
#